data_AF-A0A3D0K0F1-F1
#
_entry.id   AF-A0A3D0K0F1-F1
#
_cell.length_a   1.000
_cell.length_b   1.000
_cell.length_c   1.000
_cell.angle_alpha   90.00
_cell.angle_beta   90.00
_cell.angle_gamma   90.00
#
_symmetry.space_group_name_H-M   'P 1'
#
loop_
_entity.id
_entity.type
_entity.pdbx_description
1 polymer ?
#
loop_
_entity_poly.entity_id
_entity_poly.type
_entity_poly.pdbx_seq_one_letter_code
_entity_poly.pdbx_strand_id
1 'polypeptide(L)'
;MAALWSDIRQLGLGDPDGSDEVNNFRRVRRPKEGHVYLIAVTAEGDYWNYTRAVPEGQELDPALTTLLRELAALAWAEDDRQREARTSPIRYDFGPDPYAPFRVDGGE
;
A
#
# COMPACT_ATOMS: atom_id res chain seq x y z
N MET A 1 1.61 15.10 0.10
CA MET A 1 2.93 15.03 0.77
C MET A 1 2.96 15.78 2.10
N ALA A 2 2.49 17.03 2.20
CA ALA A 2 2.48 17.76 3.48
C ALA A 2 1.69 17.06 4.61
N ALA A 3 0.57 16.41 4.28
CA ALA A 3 -0.20 15.61 5.24
C ALA A 3 0.58 14.40 5.76
N LEU A 4 1.15 13.59 4.87
CA LEU A 4 2.00 12.44 5.22
C LEU A 4 3.14 12.80 6.19
N TRP A 5 3.78 13.95 5.99
CA TRP A 5 4.87 14.40 6.87
C TRP A 5 4.38 14.86 8.24
N SER A 6 3.18 15.43 8.30
CA SER A 6 2.50 15.72 9.57
C SER A 6 2.18 14.44 10.34
N ASP A 7 1.66 13.42 9.67
CA ASP A 7 1.27 12.15 10.28
C ASP A 7 2.49 11.39 10.81
N ILE A 8 3.58 11.38 10.05
CA ILE A 8 4.87 10.81 10.46
C ILE A 8 5.39 11.50 11.73
N ARG A 9 5.33 12.84 11.80
CA ARG A 9 5.73 13.57 13.02
C ARG A 9 4.82 13.30 14.20
N GLN A 10 3.50 13.25 13.99
CA GLN A 10 2.52 12.98 15.05
C GLN A 10 2.73 11.61 15.70
N LEU A 11 3.19 10.63 14.92
CA LEU A 11 3.52 9.28 15.40
C LEU A 11 4.92 9.15 16.01
N GLY A 12 5.67 10.26 16.09
CA GLY A 12 7.07 10.28 16.55
C GLY A 12 8.03 9.57 15.59
N LEU A 13 7.65 9.43 14.31
CA LEU A 13 8.42 8.76 13.25
C LEU A 13 9.24 9.74 12.41
N GLY A 14 9.32 11.01 12.82
CA GLY A 14 10.09 12.06 12.16
C GLY A 14 11.02 12.80 13.12
N ASP A 15 11.25 12.25 14.31
CA ASP A 15 12.14 12.80 15.33
C ASP A 15 13.36 11.88 15.48
N PRO A 16 14.58 12.36 15.17
CA PRO A 16 15.82 11.60 15.33
C PRO A 16 15.99 11.01 16.73
N ASP A 17 15.57 11.73 17.77
CA ASP A 17 15.73 11.30 19.16
C ASP A 17 14.79 10.15 19.53
N GLY A 18 13.70 9.98 18.76
CA GLY A 18 12.75 8.88 18.88
C GLY A 18 13.07 7.68 17.99
N SER A 19 14.18 7.72 17.25
CA SER A 19 14.60 6.63 16.38
C SER A 19 15.17 5.46 17.17
N ASP A 20 14.93 4.24 16.70
CA ASP A 20 15.53 3.06 17.29
C ASP A 20 17.03 2.99 16.94
N GLU A 21 17.86 2.55 17.88
CA GLU A 21 19.27 2.20 17.62
C GLU A 21 19.43 1.09 16.55
N VAL A 22 18.33 0.42 16.17
CA VAL A 22 18.33 -0.66 15.20
C VAL A 22 18.52 -0.10 13.80
N ASN A 23 19.77 0.20 13.44
CA ASN A 23 20.18 0.63 12.10
C ASN A 23 20.04 -0.47 11.03
N ASN A 24 19.70 -1.70 11.45
CA ASN A 24 19.53 -2.84 10.55
C ASN A 24 18.30 -3.66 10.93
N PHE A 25 17.23 -3.55 10.14
CA PHE A 25 15.99 -4.31 10.32
C PHE A 25 16.17 -5.83 10.37
N ARG A 26 17.28 -6.38 9.84
CA ARG A 26 17.60 -7.81 9.97
C ARG A 26 17.86 -8.25 11.40
N ARG A 27 18.13 -7.31 12.32
CA ARG A 27 18.33 -7.59 13.74
C ARG A 27 17.04 -7.57 14.55
N VAL A 28 15.92 -7.11 13.96
CA VAL A 28 14.64 -7.12 14.67
C VAL A 28 14.18 -8.55 14.85
N ARG A 29 13.92 -8.93 16.10
CA ARG A 29 13.41 -10.25 16.42
C ARG A 29 11.94 -10.32 16.06
N ARG A 30 11.59 -11.22 15.13
CA ARG A 30 10.19 -11.50 14.81
C ARG A 30 9.44 -11.96 16.08
N PRO A 31 8.31 -11.33 16.44
CA PRO A 31 7.51 -11.80 17.57
C PRO A 31 6.86 -13.15 17.23
N LYS A 32 6.63 -14.00 18.25
CA LYS A 32 5.94 -15.29 18.07
C LYS A 32 4.45 -15.12 17.80
N GLU A 33 3.86 -14.10 18.41
CA GLU A 33 2.45 -13.73 18.39
C GLU A 33 2.35 -12.21 18.15
N GLY A 34 1.28 -11.76 17.50
CA GLY A 34 1.14 -10.37 17.07
C GLY A 34 1.98 -10.05 15.82
N HIS A 35 2.32 -8.78 15.64
CA HIS A 35 3.01 -8.29 14.45
C HIS A 35 3.92 -7.09 14.76
N VAL A 36 4.87 -6.82 13.88
CA VAL A 36 5.79 -5.69 14.01
C VAL A 36 5.87 -4.93 12.70
N TYR A 37 5.76 -3.60 12.75
CA TYR A 37 5.98 -2.71 11.63
C TYR A 37 7.38 -2.11 11.73
N LEU A 38 8.11 -2.19 10.62
CA LEU A 38 9.45 -1.63 10.47
C LEU A 38 9.35 -0.48 9.47
N ILE A 39 9.66 0.72 9.93
CA ILE A 39 9.49 1.95 9.16
C ILE A 39 10.85 2.63 9.08
N ALA A 40 11.37 2.75 7.86
CA ALA A 40 12.57 3.52 7.58
C ALA A 40 12.18 4.83 6.92
N VAL A 41 12.77 5.91 7.40
CA VAL A 41 12.56 7.27 6.88
C VAL A 41 13.89 7.81 6.43
N THR A 42 13.94 8.33 5.21
CA THR A 42 15.13 8.99 4.66
C THR A 42 14.74 10.39 4.22
N ALA A 43 15.39 11.41 4.78
CA ALA A 43 15.17 12.81 4.38
C ALA A 43 16.47 13.60 4.53
N GLU A 44 16.75 14.49 3.59
CA GLU A 44 17.91 15.41 3.65
C GLU A 44 19.29 14.74 3.85
N GLY A 45 19.41 13.46 3.47
CA GLY A 45 20.64 12.67 3.66
C GLY A 45 20.71 11.92 4.98
N ASP A 46 19.76 12.17 5.89
CA ASP A 46 19.60 11.45 7.14
C ASP A 46 18.70 10.23 6.97
N TYR A 47 18.89 9.27 7.87
CA TYR A 47 18.21 7.99 7.87
C TYR A 47 17.82 7.60 9.30
N TRP A 48 16.53 7.33 9.51
CA TRP A 48 15.97 6.94 10.80
C TRP A 48 15.14 5.67 10.67
N ASN A 49 15.21 4.83 11.70
CA ASN A 49 14.46 3.59 11.79
C ASN A 49 13.52 3.61 12.98
N TYR A 50 12.34 3.04 12.78
CA TYR A 50 11.33 2.92 13.81
C TYR A 50 10.66 1.54 13.76
N THR A 51 10.47 0.96 14.92
CA THR A 51 9.87 -0.34 15.16
C THR A 51 8.61 -0.12 15.98
N ARG A 52 7.50 -0.68 15.51
CA ARG A 52 6.22 -0.66 16.22
C ARG A 52 5.73 -2.08 16.38
N ALA A 53 5.88 -2.62 17.60
CA ALA A 53 5.37 -3.94 17.95
C ALA A 53 3.91 -3.82 18.40
N VAL A 54 3.07 -4.72 17.88
CA VAL A 54 1.65 -4.81 18.20
C VAL A 54 1.39 -6.24 18.69
N PRO A 55 1.14 -6.42 20.00
CA PRO A 55 0.76 -7.69 20.59
C PRO A 55 -0.47 -8.32 19.92
N GLU A 56 -0.61 -9.64 20.05
CA GLU A 56 -1.83 -10.32 19.64
C GLU A 56 -3.05 -9.79 20.40
N GLY A 57 -4.16 -9.59 19.69
CA GLY A 57 -5.40 -9.08 20.26
C GLY A 57 -5.44 -7.57 20.50
N GLN A 58 -4.35 -6.84 20.24
CA GLN A 58 -4.36 -5.38 20.30
C GLN A 58 -4.68 -4.76 18.94
N GLU A 59 -5.55 -3.75 18.92
CA GLU A 59 -5.81 -2.96 17.72
C GLU A 59 -4.62 -2.06 17.39
N LEU A 60 -4.39 -1.86 16.10
CA LEU A 60 -3.39 -0.94 15.60
C LEU A 60 -3.82 0.50 15.91
N ASP A 61 -2.86 1.34 16.29
CA ASP A 61 -3.10 2.78 16.43
C ASP A 61 -3.80 3.32 15.16
N PRO A 62 -4.91 4.06 15.28
CA PRO A 62 -5.66 4.57 14.12
C PRO A 62 -4.83 5.48 13.21
N ALA A 63 -3.96 6.32 13.76
CA ALA A 63 -3.07 7.17 12.97
C ALA A 63 -1.99 6.34 12.26
N LEU A 64 -1.44 5.31 12.91
CA LEU A 64 -0.52 4.38 12.24
C LEU A 64 -1.24 3.59 11.12
N THR A 65 -2.49 3.20 11.34
CA THR A 65 -3.31 2.54 10.32
C THR A 65 -3.51 3.43 9.10
N THR A 66 -3.86 4.69 9.31
CA THR A 66 -4.01 5.70 8.25
C THR A 66 -2.70 5.87 7.48
N LEU A 67 -1.58 6.07 8.19
CA LEU A 67 -0.26 6.21 7.59
C LEU A 67 0.10 5.02 6.69
N LEU A 68 -0.08 3.78 7.17
CA LEU A 68 0.23 2.59 6.38
C LEU A 68 -0.64 2.47 5.13
N ARG A 69 -1.92 2.85 5.21
CA ARG A 69 -2.82 2.86 4.05
C ARG A 69 -2.41 3.92 3.03
N GLU A 70 -2.00 5.10 3.48
CA GLU A 70 -1.48 6.14 2.58
C GLU A 70 -0.19 5.71 1.89
N LEU A 71 0.76 5.12 2.63
CA LEU A 71 2.00 4.59 2.06
C LEU A 71 1.71 3.49 1.05
N ALA A 72 0.78 2.58 1.35
CA ALA A 72 0.36 1.54 0.41
C ALA A 72 -0.26 2.13 -0.86
N ALA A 73 -1.15 3.11 -0.73
CA ALA A 73 -1.75 3.80 -1.87
C ALA A 73 -0.70 4.50 -2.74
N LEU A 74 0.28 5.17 -2.12
CA LEU A 74 1.39 5.81 -2.83
C LEU A 74 2.30 4.80 -3.54
N ALA A 75 2.55 3.64 -2.95
CA ALA A 75 3.34 2.59 -3.57
C ALA A 75 2.70 2.08 -4.88
N TRP A 76 1.36 2.04 -4.93
CA TRP A 76 0.61 1.62 -6.12
C TRP A 76 0.32 2.77 -7.11
N ALA A 77 0.45 4.03 -6.70
CA ALA A 77 0.05 5.18 -7.53
C ALA A 77 0.81 5.27 -8.86
N GLU A 78 2.09 4.87 -8.89
CA GLU A 78 2.88 4.84 -10.12
C GLU A 78 2.46 3.69 -11.05
N ASP A 79 2.20 2.50 -10.49
CA ASP A 79 1.73 1.34 -11.25
C ASP A 79 0.35 1.60 -11.88
N ASP A 80 -0.53 2.30 -11.16
CA ASP A 80 -1.87 2.64 -11.63
C ASP A 80 -1.82 3.69 -12.75
N ARG A 81 -0.96 4.70 -12.63
CA ARG A 81 -0.66 5.65 -13.73
C ARG A 81 -0.18 4.93 -14.99
N GLN A 82 0.68 3.93 -14.85
CA GLN A 82 1.15 3.13 -15.97
C GLN A 82 0.02 2.27 -16.57
N ARG A 83 -0.93 1.79 -15.76
CA ARG A 83 -2.12 1.05 -16.22
C ARG A 83 -3.13 1.92 -16.95
N GLU A 84 -3.44 3.09 -16.41
CA GLU A 84 -4.36 4.07 -17.02
C GLU A 84 -3.78 4.59 -18.34
N ALA A 85 -2.48 4.90 -18.39
CA ALA A 85 -1.80 5.29 -19.61
C ALA A 85 -1.77 4.18 -20.69
N ARG A 86 -1.92 2.90 -20.29
CA ARG A 86 -1.85 1.74 -21.18
C ARG A 86 -3.19 1.28 -21.74
N THR A 87 -4.34 1.79 -21.28
CA THR A 87 -5.60 1.07 -21.58
C THR A 87 -6.81 1.98 -21.78
N SER A 88 -7.05 2.38 -23.04
CA SER A 88 -8.42 2.27 -23.54
C SER A 88 -8.64 0.80 -23.90
N PRO A 89 -9.66 0.10 -23.36
CA PRO A 89 -9.92 -1.27 -23.75
C PRO A 89 -10.16 -1.32 -25.26
N ILE A 90 -9.29 -2.03 -25.98
CA ILE A 90 -9.51 -2.29 -27.40
C ILE A 90 -10.69 -3.25 -27.47
N ARG A 91 -11.87 -2.71 -27.77
CA ARG A 91 -13.06 -3.50 -28.03
C ARG A 91 -12.90 -4.13 -29.41
N TYR A 92 -12.47 -5.39 -29.43
CA TYR A 92 -12.50 -6.18 -30.64
C TYR A 92 -13.96 -6.44 -31.02
N ASP A 93 -14.38 -5.90 -32.16
CA ASP A 93 -15.59 -6.36 -32.82
C ASP A 93 -15.28 -7.74 -33.40
N PHE A 94 -15.81 -8.78 -32.76
CA PHE A 94 -15.65 -10.17 -33.22
C PHE A 94 -16.46 -10.47 -34.47
N GLY A 95 -17.01 -9.43 -35.12
CA GLY A 95 -17.84 -9.53 -36.30
C GLY A 95 -19.29 -9.85 -35.93
N PRO A 96 -20.12 -10.09 -36.96
CA PRO A 96 -21.52 -10.42 -36.75
C PRO A 96 -21.68 -11.70 -35.92
N ASP A 97 -22.76 -11.77 -35.15
CA ASP A 97 -23.07 -12.90 -34.27
C ASP A 97 -23.02 -14.24 -35.04
N PRO A 98 -22.07 -15.14 -34.74
CA PRO A 98 -21.90 -16.40 -35.46
C PRO A 98 -23.08 -17.35 -35.26
N TYR A 99 -23.94 -17.10 -34.27
CA TYR A 99 -25.13 -17.88 -33.99
C TYR A 99 -26.41 -17.30 -34.60
N ALA A 100 -26.35 -16.13 -35.26
CA ALA A 100 -27.49 -15.55 -35.95
C ALA A 100 -28.20 -16.53 -36.92
N PRO A 101 -27.50 -17.39 -37.69
CA PRO A 101 -28.15 -18.36 -38.57
C PRO A 101 -28.87 -19.51 -37.85
N PHE A 102 -28.53 -19.75 -36.58
CA PHE A 102 -29.05 -20.88 -35.79
C PHE A 102 -30.12 -20.46 -34.79
N ARG A 103 -30.36 -19.16 -34.62
CA ARG A 103 -31.56 -18.66 -33.95
C ARG A 103 -32.71 -18.83 -34.91
N VAL A 104 -33.27 -20.04 -34.90
CA VAL A 104 -34.62 -20.27 -35.38
C VAL A 104 -35.51 -19.38 -34.54
N ASP A 105 -36.27 -18.48 -35.16
CA ASP A 105 -37.35 -17.78 -34.49
C ASP A 105 -38.15 -18.83 -33.72
N GLY A 106 -38.21 -18.70 -32.40
CA GLY A 106 -39.13 -19.47 -31.57
C GLY A 106 -40.56 -19.06 -31.94
N GLY A 107 -41.02 -19.53 -33.09
CA GLY A 107 -42.41 -19.58 -33.48
C GLY A 107 -43.05 -20.79 -32.81
N GLU A 108 -44.18 -20.51 -32.17
CA GLU A 108 -45.17 -21.43 -31.58
C GLU A 108 -45.35 -22.76 -32.32
#